data_AF-A0A7Y5XW50-F1
#
_entry.id   AF-A0A7Y5XW50-F1
#
_cell.length_a   1.000
_cell.length_b   1.000
_cell.length_c   1.000
_cell.angle_alpha   90.00
_cell.angle_beta   90.00
_cell.angle_gamma   90.00
#
_symmetry.space_group_name_H-M   'P 1'
#
loop_
_entity.id
_entity.type
_entity.pdbx_description
1 polymer ?
#
loop_
_entity_poly.entity_id
_entity_poly.type
_entity_poly.pdbx_seq_one_letter_code
_entity_poly.pdbx_strand_id
1 'polypeptide(L)'
;MLALFPPGARLEAGVLTLDGVAASDLAERFGTPLIVYSEAALRERARLFRRAAPEALVVYGTKAFPNVALLRLLAEEGIGADGSTLGELA
;
A
#
# COMPACT_ATOMS: atom_id res chain seq x y z
N MET A 1 5.64 16.51 10.73
CA MET A 1 5.18 16.91 9.39
C MET A 1 5.15 15.64 8.55
N LEU A 2 4.01 15.30 7.93
CA LEU A 2 3.90 14.10 7.10
C LEU A 2 4.67 14.33 5.79
N ALA A 3 5.51 13.39 5.40
CA ALA A 3 6.16 13.42 4.09
C ALA A 3 5.10 13.22 2.98
N LEU A 4 5.30 13.85 1.82
CA LEU A 4 4.38 13.75 0.69
C LEU A 4 4.36 12.34 0.08
N PHE A 5 5.54 11.73 -0.05
CA PHE A 5 5.71 10.44 -0.69
C PHE A 5 5.87 9.30 0.34
N PRO A 6 5.53 8.05 -0.02
CA PRO A 6 5.76 6.91 0.86
C PRO A 6 7.26 6.73 1.18
N PRO A 7 7.59 6.04 2.29
CA PRO A 7 8.95 5.57 2.53
C PRO A 7 9.52 4.84 1.32
N GLY A 8 10.80 5.07 1.01
CA GLY A 8 11.46 4.49 -0.16
C GLY A 8 11.32 5.30 -1.46
N ALA A 9 10.44 6.30 -1.49
CA ALA A 9 10.36 7.23 -2.62
C ALA A 9 11.50 8.26 -2.60
N ARG A 10 12.02 8.60 -3.78
CA ARG A 10 13.05 9.64 -3.97
C ARG A 10 12.69 10.54 -5.14
N LEU A 11 12.93 11.84 -4.97
CA LEU A 11 12.79 12.82 -6.04
C LEU A 11 14.15 13.48 -6.26
N GLU A 12 14.82 13.12 -7.35
CA GLU A 12 16.16 13.60 -7.69
C GLU A 12 16.16 14.09 -9.14
N ALA A 13 16.67 15.30 -9.37
CA ALA A 13 16.73 15.95 -10.69
C ALA A 13 15.40 15.91 -11.49
N GLY A 14 14.25 15.98 -10.78
CA GLY A 14 12.91 15.94 -11.40
C GLY A 14 12.36 14.53 -11.68
N VAL A 15 13.10 13.46 -11.35
CA VAL A 15 12.67 12.08 -11.53
C VAL A 15 12.18 11.50 -10.21
N LEU A 16 10.93 11.03 -10.18
CA LEU A 16 10.37 10.28 -9.06
C LEU A 16 10.74 8.80 -9.21
N THR A 17 11.37 8.25 -8.17
CA THR A 17 11.67 6.81 -8.05
C THR A 17 10.89 6.26 -6.86
N LEU A 18 10.24 5.12 -7.03
CA LEU A 18 9.54 4.38 -5.98
C LEU A 18 10.15 2.98 -5.86
N ASP A 19 10.60 2.61 -4.66
CA ASP A 19 11.26 1.32 -4.39
C ASP A 19 12.39 0.97 -5.37
N GLY A 20 13.14 1.99 -5.81
CA GLY A 20 14.24 1.84 -6.77
C GLY A 20 13.84 1.81 -8.25
N VAL A 21 12.56 1.96 -8.58
CA VAL A 21 12.06 1.99 -9.96
C VAL A 21 11.59 3.40 -10.34
N ALA A 22 12.07 3.93 -11.45
CA ALA A 22 11.66 5.25 -11.92
C ALA A 22 10.19 5.23 -12.40
N ALA A 23 9.45 6.29 -12.10
CA ALA A 23 8.06 6.43 -12.53
C ALA A 23 7.92 6.48 -14.06
N SER A 24 8.94 7.01 -14.77
CA SER A 24 9.02 6.99 -16.24
C SER A 24 9.03 5.57 -16.79
N ASP A 25 9.82 4.68 -16.19
CA ASP A 25 9.99 3.31 -16.65
C ASP A 25 8.70 2.51 -16.44
N LEU A 26 8.01 2.77 -15.33
CA LEU A 26 6.69 2.22 -15.05
C LEU A 26 5.65 2.73 -16.06
N ALA A 27 5.65 4.02 -16.38
CA ALA A 27 4.74 4.61 -17.35
C ALA A 27 4.98 4.08 -18.78
N GLU A 28 6.24 3.89 -19.17
CA GLU A 28 6.60 3.29 -20.46
C GLU A 28 6.14 1.83 -20.54
N ARG A 29 6.37 1.06 -19.48
CA ARG A 29 6.03 -0.37 -19.45
C ARG A 29 4.54 -0.66 -19.33
N PHE A 30 3.81 0.11 -18.54
CA PHE A 30 2.42 -0.19 -18.17
C PHE A 30 1.39 0.82 -18.71
N GLY A 31 1.85 1.91 -19.33
CA GLY A 31 0.99 2.99 -19.82
C GLY A 31 0.48 3.89 -18.69
N THR A 32 -0.35 4.87 -19.07
CA THR A 32 -0.99 5.82 -18.12
C THR A 32 -2.47 6.00 -18.43
N PRO A 33 -3.35 6.21 -17.42
CA PRO A 33 -3.04 6.41 -16.00
C PRO A 33 -2.63 5.12 -15.28
N LEU A 34 -1.69 5.22 -14.35
CA LEU A 34 -1.13 4.09 -13.58
C LEU A 34 -1.16 4.41 -12.08
N ILE A 35 -1.70 3.48 -11.29
CA ILE A 35 -1.62 3.53 -9.82
C ILE A 35 -0.51 2.58 -9.37
N VAL A 36 0.48 3.13 -8.65
CA VAL A 36 1.61 2.38 -8.13
C VAL A 36 1.65 2.55 -6.62
N TYR A 37 1.85 1.46 -5.89
CA TYR A 37 2.05 1.44 -4.45
C TYR A 37 3.33 0.72 -4.09
N SER A 38 3.98 1.17 -3.01
CA SER A 38 5.14 0.49 -2.44
C SER A 38 4.67 -0.65 -1.53
N GLU A 39 5.02 -1.88 -1.88
CA GLU A 39 4.76 -3.04 -1.02
C GLU A 39 5.51 -2.91 0.30
N ALA A 40 6.77 -2.46 0.27
CA ALA A 40 7.58 -2.28 1.47
C ALA A 40 6.91 -1.30 2.45
N ALA A 41 6.42 -0.15 1.95
CA ALA A 41 5.71 0.82 2.76
C ALA A 41 4.38 0.28 3.33
N LEU A 42 3.64 -0.52 2.55
CA LEU A 42 2.41 -1.16 3.01
C LEU A 42 2.68 -2.13 4.17
N ARG A 43 3.68 -3.02 4.01
CA ARG A 43 4.07 -3.97 5.06
C ARG A 43 4.61 -3.28 6.30
N GLU A 44 5.43 -2.25 6.14
CA GLU A 44 5.93 -1.45 7.27
C GLU A 44 4.78 -0.87 8.09
N ARG A 45 3.77 -0.28 7.43
CA ARG A 45 2.59 0.29 8.10
C ARG A 45 1.75 -0.78 8.77
N ALA A 46 1.52 -1.92 8.13
CA ALA A 46 0.81 -3.05 8.73
C ALA A 46 1.49 -3.51 10.04
N ARG A 47 2.81 -3.72 9.99
CA ARG A 47 3.60 -4.12 11.16
C ARG A 47 3.59 -3.05 12.26
N LEU A 48 3.60 -1.76 11.89
CA LEU A 48 3.50 -0.67 12.84
C LEU A 48 2.19 -0.73 13.62
N PHE A 49 1.05 -0.90 12.95
CA PHE A 49 -0.25 -1.01 13.63
C PHE A 49 -0.34 -2.27 14.51
N ARG A 50 0.15 -3.42 14.02
CA ARG A 50 0.22 -4.66 14.81
C ARG A 50 1.04 -4.50 16.09
N ARG A 51 2.18 -3.81 16.02
CA ARG A 51 3.02 -3.54 17.20
C ARG A 51 2.39 -2.54 18.16
N ALA A 52 1.68 -1.53 17.63
CA ALA A 52 1.06 -0.50 18.45
C ALA A 52 -0.16 -1.01 19.24
N ALA A 53 -0.84 -2.05 18.75
CA ALA A 53 -2.02 -2.63 19.38
C ALA A 53 -1.97 -4.18 19.35
N PRO A 54 -1.06 -4.81 20.13
CA PRO A 54 -0.78 -6.25 20.03
C PRO A 54 -1.99 -7.15 20.34
N GLU A 55 -2.86 -6.71 21.25
CA GLU A 55 -4.06 -7.45 21.67
C GLU A 55 -5.31 -7.13 20.81
N ALA A 56 -5.22 -6.13 19.92
CA ALA A 56 -6.36 -5.72 19.11
C ALA A 56 -6.42 -6.53 17.80
N LEU A 57 -7.66 -6.78 17.34
CA LEU A 57 -7.89 -7.14 15.96
C LEU A 57 -7.71 -5.89 15.09
N VAL A 58 -6.58 -5.80 14.41
CA VAL A 58 -6.33 -4.74 13.43
C VAL A 58 -6.94 -5.14 12.09
N VAL A 59 -7.84 -4.30 11.58
CA VAL A 59 -8.52 -4.50 10.29
C VAL A 59 -8.28 -3.34 9.35
N TYR A 60 -8.17 -3.63 8.06
CA TYR A 60 -8.10 -2.65 6.98
C TYR A 60 -9.50 -2.36 6.43
N GLY A 61 -9.89 -1.08 6.40
CA GLY A 61 -11.13 -0.66 5.76
C GLY A 61 -11.04 -0.80 4.24
N THR A 62 -11.70 -1.80 3.67
CA THR A 62 -11.60 -2.17 2.23
C THR A 62 -11.97 -1.03 1.30
N LYS A 63 -12.88 -0.16 1.74
CA LYS A 63 -13.35 1.04 1.03
C LYS A 63 -12.23 2.00 0.63
N ALA A 64 -11.10 2.00 1.34
CA ALA A 64 -9.97 2.86 1.02
C ALA A 64 -9.35 2.49 -0.34
N PHE A 65 -9.19 1.19 -0.61
CA PHE A 65 -8.74 0.66 -1.90
C PHE A 65 -9.02 -0.86 -1.96
N PRO A 66 -10.10 -1.31 -2.62
CA PRO A 66 -10.52 -2.71 -2.65
C PRO A 66 -9.75 -3.50 -3.72
N ASN A 67 -8.44 -3.68 -3.49
CA ASN A 67 -7.55 -4.41 -4.40
C ASN A 67 -7.10 -5.74 -3.79
N VAL A 68 -7.35 -6.85 -4.50
CA VAL A 68 -7.06 -8.20 -4.01
C VAL A 68 -5.57 -8.42 -3.71
N ALA A 69 -4.67 -7.86 -4.53
CA ALA A 69 -3.23 -8.01 -4.28
C ALA A 69 -2.83 -7.29 -2.98
N LEU A 70 -3.31 -6.07 -2.75
CA LEU A 70 -3.09 -5.34 -1.50
C LEU A 70 -3.66 -6.10 -0.30
N LEU A 71 -4.90 -6.61 -0.39
CA LEU A 71 -5.53 -7.35 0.72
C LEU A 71 -4.75 -8.62 1.07
N ARG A 72 -4.17 -9.31 0.09
CA ARG A 72 -3.29 -10.47 0.33
C ARG A 72 -2.02 -10.07 1.08
N LEU A 73 -1.35 -8.99 0.67
CA LEU A 73 -0.17 -8.47 1.36
C LEU A 73 -0.47 -8.12 2.83
N LEU A 74 -1.63 -7.50 3.08
CA LEU A 74 -2.06 -7.16 4.43
C LEU A 74 -2.40 -8.40 5.27
N ALA A 75 -3.06 -9.39 4.67
CA ALA A 75 -3.37 -10.66 5.34
C ALA A 75 -2.10 -11.43 5.74
N GLU A 76 -1.06 -11.42 4.90
CA GLU A 76 0.26 -12.00 5.23
C GLU A 76 0.92 -11.34 6.45
N GLU A 77 0.64 -10.05 6.69
CA GLU A 77 1.10 -9.32 7.88
C GLU A 77 0.14 -9.45 9.08
N GLY A 78 -0.88 -10.30 8.98
CA GLY A 78 -1.86 -10.55 10.04
C GLY A 78 -2.90 -9.44 10.22
N ILE A 79 -3.17 -8.67 9.17
CA ILE A 79 -4.21 -7.63 9.17
C ILE A 79 -5.51 -8.21 8.59
N GLY A 80 -6.63 -8.04 9.30
CA GLY A 80 -7.96 -8.42 8.81
C GLY A 80 -8.55 -7.39 7.84
N ALA A 81 -9.80 -7.60 7.42
CA ALA A 81 -10.52 -6.68 6.53
C ALA A 81 -11.86 -6.25 7.15
N ASP A 82 -12.18 -4.97 7.04
CA ASP A 82 -13.47 -4.37 7.38
C ASP A 82 -14.24 -4.00 6.10
N GLY A 83 -15.20 -4.86 5.76
CA GLY A 83 -16.13 -4.67 4.65
C GLY A 83 -17.49 -4.14 5.11
N SER A 84 -18.21 -3.47 4.22
CA SER A 84 -19.58 -2.99 4.44
C SER A 84 -20.59 -3.46 3.41
N THR A 85 -20.16 -4.20 2.38
CA THR A 85 -21.07 -4.82 1.42
C THR A 85 -20.69 -6.28 1.19
N LEU A 86 -21.65 -7.10 0.76
CA LEU A 86 -21.39 -8.50 0.38
C LEU A 86 -20.39 -8.62 -0.79
N GLY A 87 -20.33 -7.62 -1.67
CA GLY A 87 -19.39 -7.60 -2.78
C GLY A 87 -17.92 -7.53 -2.33
N GLU A 88 -17.64 -7.11 -1.10
CA GLU A 88 -16.28 -7.08 -0.54
C GLU A 88 -15.86 -8.41 0.10
N LEU A 89 -16.80 -9.35 0.26
CA LEU A 89 -16.53 -10.70 0.79
C LEU A 89 -16.34 -11.75 -0.31
N ALA A 90 -16.75 -11.44 -1.54
CA ALA A 90 -16.80 -12.35 -2.68
C ALA A 90 -15.44 -12.54 -3.38
#